data_AF-A0A059X9E3-F1
#
_entry.id   AF-A0A059X9E3-F1
#
_cell.length_a   1.000
_cell.length_b   1.000
_cell.length_c   1.000
_cell.angle_alpha   90.00
_cell.angle_beta   90.00
_cell.angle_gamma   90.00
#
_symmetry.space_group_name_H-M   'P 1'
#
loop_
_entity.id
_entity.type
_entity.pdbx_description
1 polymer ?
#
loop_
_entity_poly.entity_id
_entity_poly.type
_entity_poly.pdbx_seq_one_letter_code
_entity_poly.pdbx_strand_id
1 'polypeptide(L)'
;PDGAEHVRLGEMRGRLSVSPAGDNGFGYDPLFVAEGNTVTNGELEPAAKDAISHRGRAVRAILPVLVSELRRLESARSAGSAGRPWDGSAGSAGRPWDGSAGSAGRPWKGGMSREDLP
;
A
#
# COMPACT_ATOMS: atom_id res chain seq x y z
N PRO A 1 -13.74 -22.39 -5.92
CA PRO A 1 -12.81 -21.57 -5.09
C PRO A 1 -12.92 -22.00 -3.62
N ASP A 2 -11.80 -22.10 -2.89
CA ASP A 2 -11.75 -22.54 -1.49
C ASP A 2 -12.09 -21.43 -0.48
N GLY A 3 -12.28 -20.18 -0.94
CA GLY A 3 -12.87 -19.09 -0.15
C GLY A 3 -11.97 -18.51 0.95
N ALA A 4 -10.68 -18.84 0.94
CA ALA A 4 -9.74 -18.37 1.96
C ALA A 4 -9.46 -16.86 1.84
N GLU A 5 -9.52 -16.16 2.97
CA GLU A 5 -9.17 -14.74 3.11
C GLU A 5 -8.16 -14.55 4.25
N HIS A 6 -7.15 -13.72 4.02
CA HIS A 6 -6.15 -13.38 5.03
C HIS A 6 -5.99 -11.87 5.16
N VAL A 7 -6.23 -11.35 6.37
CA VAL A 7 -6.15 -9.93 6.68
C VAL A 7 -5.03 -9.67 7.71
N ARG A 8 -4.27 -8.59 7.52
CA ARG A 8 -3.26 -8.11 8.47
C ARG A 8 -3.40 -6.61 8.66
N LEU A 9 -3.33 -6.18 9.91
CA LEU A 9 -3.35 -4.77 10.29
C LEU A 9 -1.91 -4.26 10.46
N GLY A 10 -1.65 -3.08 9.94
CA GLY A 10 -0.48 -2.29 10.31
C GLY A 10 -0.95 -0.99 10.94
N GLU A 11 -0.41 -0.65 12.10
CA GLU A 11 -0.73 0.59 12.81
C GLU A 11 0.49 1.50 12.85
N MET A 12 0.24 2.80 12.87
CA MET A 12 1.24 3.83 13.10
C MET A 12 0.66 4.84 14.07
N ARG A 13 1.12 4.78 15.32
CA ARG A 13 0.72 5.72 16.37
C ARG A 13 1.48 7.03 16.20
N GLY A 14 0.89 8.10 16.74
CA GLY A 14 1.42 9.45 16.59
C GLY A 14 0.47 10.49 17.13
N ARG A 15 0.70 11.74 16.74
CA ARG A 15 -0.07 12.91 17.13
C ARG A 15 -0.34 13.79 15.92
N LEU A 16 -1.33 14.68 16.03
CA LEU A 16 -1.57 15.71 15.03
C LEU A 16 -0.77 16.97 15.36
N SER A 17 -0.20 17.58 14.34
CA SER A 17 0.38 18.92 14.38
C SER A 17 -0.72 19.98 14.40
N VAL A 18 -0.39 21.16 14.93
CA VAL A 18 -1.27 22.33 14.95
C VAL A 18 -1.39 23.01 13.59
N SER A 19 -0.40 22.81 12.71
CA SER A 19 -0.38 23.35 11.35
C SER A 19 0.21 22.32 10.38
N PRO A 20 -0.26 22.29 9.12
CA PRO A 20 0.31 21.41 8.12
C PRO A 20 1.75 21.82 7.78
N ALA A 21 2.61 20.83 7.53
CA ALA A 21 3.98 21.04 7.07
C ALA A 21 4.42 19.94 6.10
N GLY A 22 5.26 20.30 5.13
CA GLY A 22 5.81 19.41 4.12
C GLY A 22 4.86 19.12 2.95
N ASP A 23 5.46 18.86 1.79
CA ASP A 23 4.76 18.68 0.50
C ASP A 23 4.73 17.21 0.04
N ASN A 24 5.35 16.30 0.80
CA ASN A 24 5.38 14.88 0.49
C ASN A 24 4.12 14.16 0.99
N GLY A 25 3.90 12.96 0.49
CA GLY A 25 2.78 12.12 0.92
C GLY A 25 1.43 12.57 0.35
N PHE A 26 0.36 12.21 1.05
CA PHE A 26 -1.02 12.48 0.66
C PHE A 26 -1.96 12.48 1.86
N GLY A 27 -3.16 13.08 1.71
CA GLY A 27 -4.16 13.10 2.78
C GLY A 27 -3.66 13.81 4.04
N TYR A 28 -3.62 13.11 5.17
CA TYR A 28 -3.27 13.69 6.48
C TYR A 28 -1.75 13.72 6.76
N ASP A 29 -0.90 13.32 5.82
CA ASP A 29 0.54 13.30 6.05
C ASP A 29 1.12 14.65 6.50
N PRO A 30 0.72 15.80 5.92
CA PRO A 30 1.20 17.10 6.38
C PRO A 30 0.80 17.45 7.80
N LEU A 31 -0.17 16.74 8.41
CA LEU A 31 -0.63 16.99 9.78
C LEU A 31 -0.19 15.92 10.77
N PHE A 32 0.18 14.73 10.32
CA PHE A 32 0.43 13.60 11.20
C PHE A 32 1.92 13.46 11.54
N VAL A 33 2.24 13.45 12.83
CA VAL A 33 3.59 13.22 13.34
C VAL A 33 3.65 11.83 13.97
N ALA A 34 4.40 10.91 13.35
CA ALA A 34 4.58 9.56 13.86
C ALA A 34 5.29 9.55 15.22
N GLU A 35 4.99 8.55 16.05
CA GLU A 35 5.66 8.34 17.33
C GLU A 35 7.18 8.18 17.14
N GLY A 36 7.97 8.88 17.96
CA GLY A 36 9.43 8.96 17.82
C GLY A 36 9.93 10.02 16.84
N ASN A 37 9.05 10.65 16.05
CA ASN A 37 9.41 11.75 15.16
C ASN A 37 9.04 13.14 15.73
N THR A 38 9.75 14.14 15.22
CA THR A 38 9.50 15.57 15.50
C THR A 38 8.88 16.32 14.32
N VAL A 39 8.94 15.74 13.12
CA VAL A 39 8.42 16.30 11.86
C VAL A 39 7.17 15.55 11.40
N THR A 40 6.36 16.19 10.56
CA THR A 40 5.17 15.55 9.99
C THR A 40 5.57 14.49 8.97
N ASN A 41 4.66 13.56 8.66
CA ASN A 41 4.89 12.60 7.59
C ASN A 41 5.00 13.27 6.22
N GLY A 42 4.45 14.47 6.05
CA GLY A 42 4.57 15.28 4.84
C GLY A 42 5.96 15.87 4.66
N GLU A 43 6.75 15.96 5.72
CA GLU A 43 8.15 16.40 5.68
C GLU A 43 9.13 15.24 5.48
N LEU A 44 8.69 13.99 5.67
CA LEU A 44 9.54 12.82 5.47
C LEU A 44 9.75 12.54 3.98
N GLU A 45 10.97 12.16 3.62
CA GLU A 45 11.25 11.55 2.32
C GLU A 45 10.44 10.25 2.15
N PRO A 46 9.98 9.91 0.92
CA PRO A 46 9.14 8.74 0.69
C PRO A 46 9.72 7.45 1.27
N ALA A 47 11.03 7.21 1.10
CA ALA A 47 11.70 6.02 1.62
C ALA A 47 11.70 5.96 3.16
N ALA A 48 11.91 7.09 3.83
CA ALA A 48 11.87 7.17 5.29
C ALA A 48 10.46 6.90 5.82
N LYS A 49 9.45 7.45 5.14
CA LYS A 49 8.04 7.20 5.46
C LYS A 49 7.66 5.73 5.24
N ASP A 50 8.07 5.12 4.15
CA ASP A 50 7.76 3.72 3.84
C ASP A 50 8.35 2.72 4.85
N ALA A 51 9.51 3.04 5.41
CA ALA A 51 10.11 2.26 6.48
C ALA A 51 9.19 2.18 7.71
N ILE A 52 8.53 3.28 8.08
CA ILE A 52 7.76 3.39 9.32
C ILE A 52 6.23 3.30 9.16
N SER A 53 5.72 3.43 7.93
CA SER A 53 4.28 3.59 7.67
C SER A 53 3.43 2.38 8.09
N HIS A 54 2.17 2.66 8.44
CA HIS A 54 1.16 1.64 8.73
C HIS A 54 1.01 0.65 7.56
N ARG A 55 1.04 1.16 6.31
CA ARG A 55 0.97 0.34 5.09
C ARG A 55 2.20 -0.57 4.99
N GLY A 56 3.40 -0.03 5.15
CA GLY A 56 4.62 -0.82 5.14
C GLY A 56 4.60 -1.93 6.19
N ARG A 57 4.11 -1.63 7.40
CA ARG A 57 3.93 -2.61 8.48
C ARG A 57 2.92 -3.71 8.11
N ALA A 58 1.78 -3.35 7.53
CA ALA A 58 0.77 -4.31 7.09
C ALA A 58 1.29 -5.23 5.98
N VAL A 59 2.00 -4.67 4.99
CA VAL A 59 2.61 -5.45 3.89
C VAL A 59 3.64 -6.43 4.44
N ARG A 60 4.54 -5.99 5.32
CA ARG A 60 5.50 -6.89 5.96
C ARG A 60 4.82 -8.00 6.76
N ALA A 61 3.69 -7.71 7.41
CA ALA A 61 2.93 -8.70 8.18
C ALA A 61 2.20 -9.73 7.30
N ILE A 62 1.77 -9.38 6.07
CA ILE A 62 1.09 -10.32 5.16
C ILE A 62 2.07 -11.16 4.33
N LEU A 63 3.31 -10.70 4.10
CA LEU A 63 4.30 -11.40 3.27
C LEU A 63 4.50 -12.89 3.62
N PRO A 64 4.63 -13.31 4.89
CA PRO A 64 4.78 -14.73 5.22
C PRO A 64 3.59 -15.59 4.78
N VAL A 65 2.37 -15.03 4.88
CA VAL A 65 1.13 -15.71 4.48
C VAL A 65 1.07 -15.85 2.96
N LEU A 66 1.45 -14.81 2.23
CA LEU A 66 1.52 -14.87 0.77
C LEU A 66 2.48 -15.97 0.31
N VAL A 67 3.67 -16.04 0.91
CA VAL A 67 4.67 -17.06 0.59
C VAL A 67 4.15 -18.48 0.91
N SER A 68 3.45 -18.67 2.03
CA SER A 68 2.89 -19.98 2.36
C SER A 68 1.80 -20.42 1.38
N GLU A 69 0.90 -19.51 1.00
CA GLU A 69 -0.18 -19.83 0.05
C GLU A 69 0.35 -20.11 -1.35
N LEU A 70 1.35 -19.35 -1.82
CA LEU A 70 1.98 -19.63 -3.12
C LEU A 70 2.58 -21.05 -3.14
N ARG A 71 3.32 -21.43 -2.09
CA ARG A 71 3.90 -22.79 -1.97
C ARG A 71 2.84 -23.89 -1.91
N ARG A 72 1.73 -23.64 -1.20
CA ARG A 72 0.57 -24.56 -1.14
C ARG A 72 -0.02 -24.78 -2.54
N LEU A 73 -0.24 -23.70 -3.29
CA LEU A 73 -0.82 -23.75 -4.64
C LEU A 73 0.11 -24.46 -5.63
N GLU A 74 1.42 -24.22 -5.55
CA GLU A 74 2.42 -24.93 -6.34
C GLU A 74 2.38 -26.44 -6.06
N SER A 75 2.34 -26.84 -4.79
CA SER A 75 2.27 -28.24 -4.39
C SER A 75 0.99 -28.93 -4.89
N ALA A 76 -0.15 -28.24 -4.79
CA ALA A 76 -1.43 -28.75 -5.27
C ALA A 76 -1.44 -28.93 -6.80
N ARG A 77 -0.81 -28.01 -7.56
CA ARG A 77 -0.66 -28.14 -9.03
C ARG A 77 0.20 -29.33 -9.41
N SER A 78 1.30 -29.58 -8.69
CA SER A 78 2.16 -30.74 -8.94
C SER A 78 1.47 -32.07 -8.62
N ALA A 79 0.62 -32.13 -7.59
CA ALA A 79 -0.19 -33.31 -7.28
C ALA A 79 -1.31 -33.56 -8.32
N GLY A 80 -1.81 -32.49 -8.95
CA GLY A 80 -2.86 -32.55 -9.97
C GLY A 80 -2.36 -32.76 -11.41
N SER A 81 -1.05 -32.74 -11.69
CA SER A 81 -0.52 -32.82 -13.06
C SER A 81 -0.46 -34.24 -13.64
N ALA A 82 -1.06 -35.24 -13.00
CA ALA A 82 -1.36 -36.52 -13.63
C ALA A 82 -2.64 -36.39 -14.49
N GLY A 83 -2.60 -35.57 -15.55
CA GLY A 83 -3.78 -35.45 -16.42
C GLY A 83 -3.72 -34.38 -17.50
N ARG A 84 -3.45 -34.84 -18.72
CA ARG A 84 -3.62 -34.25 -20.06
C ARG A 84 -2.55 -33.25 -20.55
N PRO A 85 -1.93 -33.52 -21.72
CA PRO A 85 -1.05 -32.56 -22.39
C PRO A 85 -1.82 -31.30 -22.80
N TRP A 86 -1.18 -30.15 -22.66
CA TRP A 86 -1.62 -28.88 -23.22
C TRP A 86 -1.59 -28.94 -24.76
N ASP A 87 -2.72 -28.63 -25.44
CA ASP A 87 -2.88 -28.77 -26.90
C ASP A 87 -2.57 -27.51 -27.72
N GLY A 88 -1.94 -26.50 -27.12
CA GLY A 88 -1.39 -25.35 -27.85
C GLY A 88 -2.40 -24.29 -28.26
N SER A 89 -3.66 -24.36 -27.82
CA SER A 89 -4.64 -23.30 -28.08
C SER A 89 -4.47 -22.11 -27.12
N ALA A 90 -3.52 -21.23 -27.44
CA ALA A 90 -3.28 -19.98 -26.72
C ALA A 90 -4.49 -19.03 -26.83
N GLY A 91 -5.25 -18.90 -25.74
CA GLY A 91 -6.25 -17.85 -25.56
C GLY A 91 -5.62 -16.46 -25.61
N SER A 92 -6.29 -15.56 -26.32
CA SER A 92 -5.91 -14.17 -26.65
C SER A 92 -4.97 -13.48 -25.66
N ALA A 93 -3.84 -13.00 -26.16
CA ALA A 93 -2.97 -12.05 -25.48
C ALA A 93 -3.81 -10.86 -24.96
N GLY A 94 -3.93 -10.75 -23.64
CA GLY A 94 -4.43 -9.55 -22.99
C GLY A 94 -3.59 -8.35 -23.41
N ARG A 95 -4.26 -7.23 -23.68
CA ARG A 95 -3.60 -5.98 -24.06
C ARG A 95 -2.52 -5.62 -23.04
N PRO A 96 -1.34 -5.16 -23.48
CA PRO A 96 -0.29 -4.73 -22.56
C PRO A 96 -0.81 -3.56 -21.70
N TRP A 97 -0.58 -3.66 -20.40
CA TRP A 97 -0.82 -2.59 -19.45
C TRP A 97 0.10 -1.41 -19.77
N ASP A 98 -0.47 -0.23 -20.00
CA ASP A 98 0.24 0.97 -20.48
C ASP A 98 0.90 1.81 -19.37
N GLY A 99 0.96 1.30 -18.14
CA GLY A 99 1.68 1.94 -17.03
C GLY A 99 1.08 3.25 -16.54
N SER A 100 -0.15 3.61 -16.94
CA SER A 100 -0.80 4.84 -16.46
C SER A 100 -1.44 4.66 -15.08
N ALA A 101 -0.62 4.37 -14.07
CA ALA A 101 -0.97 4.49 -12.66
C ALA A 101 -0.33 5.76 -12.08
N GLY A 102 -1.13 6.79 -11.87
CA GLY A 102 -0.67 7.99 -11.17
C GLY A 102 -1.42 9.24 -11.57
N SER A 103 -2.70 9.35 -11.18
CA SER A 103 -3.24 10.68 -10.93
C SER A 103 -2.46 11.26 -9.75
N ALA A 104 -1.47 12.11 -10.05
CA ALA A 104 -0.88 12.99 -9.06
C ALA A 104 -2.04 13.65 -8.30
N GLY A 105 -2.11 13.40 -6.98
CA GLY A 105 -3.10 14.02 -6.12
C GLY A 105 -3.08 15.52 -6.36
N ARG A 106 -4.26 16.11 -6.59
CA ARG A 106 -4.38 17.56 -6.79
C ARG A 106 -3.73 18.26 -5.58
N PRO A 107 -2.91 19.30 -5.79
CA PRO A 107 -2.40 20.08 -4.68
C PRO A 107 -3.58 20.64 -3.88
N TRP A 108 -3.55 20.47 -2.57
CA TRP A 108 -4.55 21.03 -1.68
C TRP A 108 -4.46 22.56 -1.72
N LYS A 109 -5.38 23.21 -2.45
CA LYS A 109 -5.58 24.66 -2.42
C LYS A 109 -6.56 25.00 -1.29
N GLY A 110 -6.08 24.89 -0.05
CA GLY A 110 -6.84 25.24 1.14
C GLY A 110 -6.10 26.29 1.96
N GLY A 111 -6.12 27.54 1.52
CA GLY A 111 -5.78 28.67 2.38
C GLY A 111 -6.99 28.98 3.27
N MET A 112 -6.98 28.52 4.52
CA MET A 112 -7.82 29.08 5.58
C MET A 112 -6.98 30.09 6.32
N SER A 113 -7.41 31.35 6.24
CA SER A 113 -6.79 32.45 6.96
C SER A 113 -7.07 32.28 8.45
N ARG A 114 -6.18 32.81 9.29
CA ARG A 114 -6.31 32.80 10.76
C ARG A 114 -7.58 33.49 11.28
N GLU A 115 -8.31 34.17 10.39
CA GLU A 115 -9.52 34.95 10.63
C GLU A 115 -10.82 34.11 10.51
N ASP A 116 -10.73 32.85 10.02
CA ASP A 116 -11.89 32.01 9.68
C ASP A 116 -12.23 30.92 10.73
N LEU A 117 -11.68 30.98 11.94
CA LEU A 117 -12.02 30.04 13.03
C LEU A 117 -12.94 30.72 14.06
N PRO A 118 -14.02 30.04 14.52
CA PRO A 118 -14.96 30.59 15.49
C PRO A 118 -14.35 30.80 16.89
#